data_AF-A0A392N7S7-F1
#
_entry.id   AF-A0A392N7S7-F1
#
_cell.length_a   1.000
_cell.length_b   1.000
_cell.length_c   1.000
_cell.angle_alpha   90.00
_cell.angle_beta   90.00
_cell.angle_gamma   90.00
#
_symmetry.space_group_name_H-M   'P 1'
#
loop_
_entity.id
_entity.type
_entity.pdbx_description
1 polymer ?
#
loop_
_entity_poly.entity_id
_entity_poly.type
_entity_poly.pdbx_seq_one_letter_code
_entity_poly.pdbx_strand_id
1 'polypeptide(L)'
;VETVAQFGVIFILFALGLEFSMTKLRVVRSVAVLGGLLQIFLFMCMCGFTVSLCGGKASEGIFVGAFLSMSSTAVVLKFLMEKNNTNALHGQVTIGTLILQ
;
A
#
# COMPACT_ATOMS: atom_id res chain seq x y z
N VAL A 1 9.66 -19.32 18.65
CA VAL A 1 9.25 -17.94 18.99
C VAL A 1 8.65 -17.21 17.79
N GLU A 2 9.16 -17.41 16.57
CA GLU A 2 8.63 -16.80 15.34
C GLU A 2 7.14 -17.12 15.06
N THR A 3 6.70 -18.36 15.32
CA THR A 3 5.30 -18.77 15.14
C THR A 3 4.33 -18.00 16.03
N VAL A 4 4.69 -17.75 17.30
CA VAL A 4 3.84 -16.96 18.22
C VAL A 4 3.74 -15.50 17.78
N ALA A 5 4.84 -14.93 17.26
CA ALA A 5 4.84 -13.58 16.71
C ALA A 5 3.95 -13.45 15.47
N GLN A 6 3.96 -14.43 14.56
CA GLN A 6 3.06 -14.46 13.40
C GLN A 6 1.59 -14.49 13.82
N PHE A 7 1.21 -15.35 14.77
CA PHE A 7 -0.16 -15.38 15.30
C PHE A 7 -0.56 -14.03 15.93
N GLY A 8 0.34 -13.40 16.71
CA GLY A 8 0.09 -12.07 17.26
C GLY A 8 -0.16 -11.00 16.19
N VAL A 9 0.59 -11.03 15.08
CA VAL A 9 0.37 -10.11 13.94
C VAL A 9 -1.00 -10.36 13.29
N ILE A 10 -1.37 -11.63 13.06
CA ILE A 10 -2.66 -12.02 12.46
C ILE A 10 -3.84 -11.55 13.32
N PHE A 11 -3.80 -11.78 14.63
CA PHE A 11 -4.88 -11.33 15.53
C PHE A 11 -5.02 -9.81 15.57
N ILE A 12 -3.91 -9.07 15.53
CA ILE A 12 -3.98 -7.60 15.49
C ILE A 12 -4.55 -7.13 14.15
N LEU A 13 -4.12 -7.70 13.02
CA LEU A 13 -4.73 -7.40 11.71
C LEU A 13 -6.23 -7.71 11.67
N PHE A 14 -6.66 -8.80 12.31
CA PHE A 14 -8.06 -9.18 12.38
C PHE A 14 -8.89 -8.20 13.23
N ALA A 15 -8.44 -7.87 14.44
CA ALA A 15 -9.09 -6.87 15.29
C ALA A 15 -9.18 -5.51 14.59
N LEU A 16 -8.11 -5.12 13.90
CA LEU A 16 -8.02 -3.89 13.12
C LEU A 16 -9.03 -3.89 11.96
N GLY A 17 -9.22 -5.02 11.30
CA GLY A 17 -10.25 -5.20 10.27
C GLY A 17 -11.68 -5.02 10.81
N LEU A 18 -11.96 -5.47 12.04
CA LEU A 18 -13.28 -5.32 12.68
C LEU A 18 -13.60 -3.87 13.08
N GLU A 19 -12.59 -3.10 13.46
CA GLU A 19 -12.73 -1.67 13.80
C GLU A 19 -12.93 -0.79 12.54
N PHE A 20 -12.63 -1.34 11.36
CA PHE A 20 -12.69 -0.60 10.10
C PHE A 20 -14.11 -0.51 9.53
N SER A 21 -14.59 0.71 9.31
CA SER A 21 -15.88 0.94 8.65
C SER A 21 -15.75 0.91 7.12
N MET A 22 -16.32 -0.12 6.48
CA MET A 22 -16.36 -0.25 5.01
C MET A 22 -17.06 0.93 4.30
N THR A 23 -17.95 1.64 5.00
CA THR A 23 -18.63 2.83 4.48
C THR A 23 -17.67 3.98 4.22
N LYS A 24 -16.66 4.16 5.08
CA LYS A 24 -15.63 5.20 4.94
C LYS A 24 -14.73 4.93 3.74
N LEU A 25 -14.36 3.66 3.54
CA LEU A 25 -13.55 3.22 2.41
C LEU A 25 -14.23 3.50 1.06
N ARG A 26 -15.56 3.35 0.98
CA ARG A 26 -16.31 3.59 -0.26
C ARG A 26 -16.25 5.04 -0.73
N VAL A 27 -16.24 6.00 0.19
CA VAL A 27 -16.22 7.44 -0.12
C VAL A 27 -14.93 7.84 -0.83
N VAL A 28 -13.80 7.30 -0.36
CA VAL A 28 -12.46 7.63 -0.90
C VAL A 28 -11.99 6.67 -1.98
N ARG A 29 -12.76 5.62 -2.31
CA ARG A 29 -12.37 4.55 -3.23
C ARG A 29 -11.88 5.09 -4.57
N SER A 30 -12.57 6.07 -5.15
CA SER A 30 -12.19 6.60 -6.47
C SER A 30 -10.78 7.24 -6.44
N VAL A 31 -10.51 8.06 -5.42
CA VAL A 31 -9.21 8.73 -5.23
C VAL A 31 -8.12 7.72 -4.90
N ALA A 32 -8.43 6.72 -4.06
CA ALA A 32 -7.51 5.65 -3.71
C ALA A 32 -7.12 4.75 -4.89
N VAL A 33 -8.10 4.36 -5.74
CA VAL A 33 -7.85 3.59 -6.97
C VAL A 33 -6.98 4.38 -7.92
N LEU A 34 -7.38 5.61 -8.21
CA LEU A 34 -6.66 6.42 -9.18
C LEU A 34 -5.24 6.75 -8.67
N GLY A 35 -5.11 7.10 -7.39
CA GLY A 35 -3.84 7.39 -6.75
C GLY A 35 -2.90 6.19 -6.70
N GLY A 36 -3.41 5.00 -6.35
CA GLY A 36 -2.61 3.77 -6.28
C GLY A 36 -2.11 3.33 -7.64
N LEU A 37 -2.98 3.32 -8.65
CA LEU A 37 -2.59 3.02 -10.03
C LEU A 37 -1.57 4.02 -10.56
N LEU A 38 -1.77 5.32 -10.28
CA LEU A 38 -0.84 6.37 -10.69
C LEU A 38 0.53 6.19 -10.01
N GLN A 39 0.56 5.85 -8.72
CA GLN A 39 1.79 5.58 -7.97
C GLN A 39 2.54 4.39 -8.55
N ILE A 40 1.86 3.27 -8.82
CA ILE A 40 2.45 2.08 -9.44
C ILE A 40 3.04 2.42 -10.81
N PHE A 41 2.26 3.11 -11.65
CA PHE A 41 2.70 3.50 -12.98
C PHE A 41 3.91 4.44 -12.95
N LEU A 42 3.93 5.41 -12.02
CA LEU A 42 5.04 6.34 -11.82
C LEU A 42 6.32 5.61 -11.42
N PHE A 43 6.25 4.70 -10.44
CA PHE A 43 7.40 3.90 -10.02
C PHE A 43 7.93 3.01 -11.16
N MET A 44 7.02 2.37 -11.89
CA MET A 44 7.36 1.53 -13.04
C MET A 44 8.07 2.32 -14.14
N CYS A 45 7.57 3.53 -14.46
CA CYS A 45 8.21 4.43 -15.42
C CYS A 45 9.55 4.96 -14.92
N MET A 46 9.65 5.40 -13.66
CA MET A 46 10.89 5.90 -13.06
C MET A 46 11.99 4.85 -13.07
N CYS A 47 11.69 3.63 -12.62
CA CYS A 47 12.64 2.52 -12.60
C CYS A 47 12.98 2.04 -14.02
N GLY A 48 12.01 1.97 -14.92
CA GLY A 48 12.26 1.67 -16.34
C GLY A 48 13.20 2.69 -17.01
N PHE A 49 13.00 3.98 -16.76
CA PHE A 49 13.82 5.05 -17.31
C PHE A 49 15.25 5.03 -16.73
N THR A 50 15.39 4.87 -15.41
CA THR A 50 16.73 4.78 -14.78
C THR A 50 17.52 3.58 -15.25
N VAL A 51 16.88 2.40 -15.41
CA VAL A 51 17.56 1.21 -15.97
C VAL A 51 17.94 1.41 -17.44
N SER A 52 17.09 2.08 -18.23
CA SER A 52 17.41 2.45 -19.61
C SER A 52 18.63 3.36 -19.71
N LEU A 53 18.82 4.30 -18.77
CA LEU A 53 20.00 5.17 -18.74
C LEU A 53 21.27 4.41 -18.34
N CYS A 54 21.17 3.39 -17.49
CA CYS A 54 22.28 2.51 -17.13
C CYS A 54 22.61 1.45 -18.21
N GLY A 55 21.96 1.48 -19.37
CA GLY A 55 22.21 0.53 -20.46
C GLY A 55 21.58 -0.87 -20.26
N GLY A 56 20.68 -1.01 -19.29
CA GLY A 56 19.96 -2.26 -19.02
C GLY A 56 18.68 -2.41 -19.86
N LYS A 57 18.06 -3.60 -19.80
CA LYS A 57 16.77 -3.83 -20.45
C LYS A 57 15.65 -3.13 -19.69
N ALA A 58 14.86 -2.32 -20.39
CA ALA A 58 13.71 -1.62 -19.80
C ALA A 58 12.71 -2.58 -19.10
N SER A 59 12.60 -3.83 -19.57
CA SER A 59 11.78 -4.87 -18.92
C SER A 59 12.20 -5.18 -17.48
N GLU A 60 13.50 -5.16 -17.18
CA GLU A 60 14.02 -5.41 -15.83
C GLU A 60 13.71 -4.21 -14.92
N GLY A 61 13.85 -2.98 -15.43
CA GLY A 61 13.50 -1.77 -14.68
C GLY A 61 12.01 -1.66 -14.38
N ILE A 62 11.15 -2.06 -15.32
CA ILE A 62 9.69 -2.15 -15.12
C ILE A 62 9.36 -3.17 -14.02
N PHE A 63 9.98 -4.36 -14.06
CA PHE A 63 9.76 -5.40 -13.06
C PHE A 63 10.20 -4.94 -11.66
N VAL A 64 11.39 -4.33 -11.57
CA VAL A 64 11.91 -3.78 -10.32
C VAL A 64 11.04 -2.63 -9.81
N GLY A 65 10.57 -1.74 -10.69
CA GLY A 65 9.66 -0.65 -10.33
C GLY A 65 8.30 -1.12 -9.83
N ALA A 66 7.74 -2.18 -10.43
CA ALA A 66 6.53 -2.81 -9.94
C ALA A 66 6.73 -3.41 -8.54
N PHE A 67 7.86 -4.07 -8.30
CA PHE A 67 8.21 -4.64 -7.00
C PHE A 67 8.42 -3.56 -5.93
N LEU A 68 9.18 -2.50 -6.24
CA LEU A 68 9.43 -1.37 -5.35
C LEU A 68 8.16 -0.57 -5.05
N SER A 69 7.22 -0.56 -5.99
CA SER A 69 5.95 0.09 -5.77
C SER A 69 5.09 -0.64 -4.74
N MET A 70 5.33 -1.91 -4.37
CA MET A 70 4.55 -2.60 -3.35
C MET A 70 4.96 -2.19 -1.93
N SER A 71 3.98 -1.82 -1.11
CA SER A 71 4.16 -1.36 0.27
C SER A 71 3.68 -2.43 1.25
N SER A 72 4.20 -2.41 2.46
CA SER A 72 3.82 -3.36 3.50
C SER A 72 2.48 -2.96 4.12
N THR A 73 1.39 -3.30 3.43
CA THR A 73 -0.01 -2.93 3.77
C THR A 73 -0.37 -3.16 5.23
N ALA A 74 0.04 -4.31 5.79
CA ALA A 74 -0.22 -4.66 7.18
C ALA A 74 0.41 -3.70 8.21
N VAL A 75 1.64 -3.26 7.95
CA VAL A 75 2.40 -2.42 8.88
C VAL A 75 1.86 -0.99 8.84
N VAL A 76 1.59 -0.46 7.65
CA VAL A 76 1.06 0.91 7.49
C VAL A 76 -0.36 1.03 8.06
N LEU A 77 -1.20 0.00 7.87
CA LEU A 77 -2.54 -0.06 8.46
C LEU A 77 -2.50 0.04 9.99
N LYS A 78 -1.63 -0.75 10.64
CA LYS A 78 -1.42 -0.66 12.09
C LYS A 78 -1.00 0.74 12.50
N PHE A 79 0.01 1.30 11.83
CA PHE A 79 0.56 2.60 12.17
C PHE A 79 -0.49 3.72 12.08
N LEU A 80 -1.35 3.67 11.06
CA LEU A 80 -2.37 4.69 10.84
C LEU A 80 -3.52 4.61 11.88
N MET A 81 -3.87 3.40 12.32
CA MET A 81 -4.84 3.20 13.40
C MET A 81 -4.28 3.55 14.77
N GLU A 82 -3.02 3.20 15.06
CA GLU A 82 -2.34 3.57 16.30
C GLU A 82 -2.27 5.09 16.47
N LYS A 83 -2.14 5.81 15.35
CA LYS A 83 -2.18 7.29 15.31
C LYS A 83 -3.60 7.88 15.36
N ASN A 84 -4.65 7.07 15.48
CA ASN A 84 -6.07 7.44 15.40
C ASN A 84 -6.46 8.29 14.16
N ASN A 85 -5.63 8.24 13.10
CA ASN A 85 -5.79 9.09 11.92
C ASN A 85 -6.66 8.42 10.84
N THR A 86 -7.32 7.30 11.16
CA THR A 86 -8.22 6.57 10.24
C THR A 86 -9.52 7.29 9.93
N ASN A 87 -9.96 8.22 10.79
CA ASN A 87 -11.09 9.08 10.49
C ASN A 87 -10.73 10.29 9.62
N ALA A 88 -9.44 10.64 9.51
CA ALA A 88 -8.99 11.73 8.66
C ALA A 88 -9.07 11.33 7.18
N LEU A 89 -9.37 12.31 6.32
CA LEU A 89 -9.54 12.10 4.88
C LEU A 89 -8.29 11.47 4.24
N HIS A 90 -7.10 11.92 4.65
CA HIS A 90 -5.83 11.34 4.22
C HIS A 90 -5.63 9.88 4.65
N GLY A 91 -6.06 9.52 5.87
CA GLY A 91 -5.94 8.14 6.35
C GLY A 91 -6.82 7.18 5.55
N GLN A 92 -8.04 7.58 5.24
CA GLN A 92 -8.95 6.76 4.42
C GLN A 92 -8.41 6.57 3.01
N VAL A 93 -7.87 7.63 2.39
CA VAL A 93 -7.23 7.52 1.07
C VAL A 93 -6.07 6.53 1.14
N THR A 94 -5.13 6.70 2.07
CA THR A 94 -3.98 5.80 2.23
C THR A 94 -4.41 4.33 2.38
N ILE A 95 -5.45 4.05 3.17
CA ILE A 95 -5.94 2.68 3.37
C ILE A 95 -6.59 2.13 2.10
N GLY A 96 -7.37 2.93 1.40
CA GLY A 96 -7.88 2.56 0.09
C GLY A 96 -6.75 2.22 -0.88
N THR A 97 -5.69 3.03 -0.92
CA THR A 97 -4.54 2.81 -1.80
C THR A 97 -3.85 1.50 -1.44
N LEU A 98 -3.60 1.25 -0.15
CA LEU A 98 -2.92 0.04 0.33
C LEU A 98 -3.71 -1.26 0.11
N ILE A 99 -5.04 -1.20 0.06
CA ILE A 99 -5.90 -2.35 -0.26
C ILE A 99 -5.88 -2.67 -1.76
N LEU A 100 -5.65 -1.67 -2.61
CA LEU A 100 -5.68 -1.81 -4.07
C LEU A 100 -4.34 -2.13 -4.70
N GLN A 101 -3.27 -1.66 -4.05
CA GLN A 101 -1.89 -1.91 -4.41
C GLN A 101 -1.50 -3.36 -4.15
#